data_AF-A0A251ULB4-F1
#
_entry.id   AF-A0A251ULB4-F1
#
_cell.length_a   1.000
_cell.length_b   1.000
_cell.length_c   1.000
_cell.angle_alpha   90.00
_cell.angle_beta   90.00
_cell.angle_gamma   90.00
#
_symmetry.space_group_name_H-M   'P 1'
#
loop_
_entity.id
_entity.type
_entity.pdbx_description
1 polymer ?
#
loop_
_entity_poly.entity_id
_entity_poly.type
_entity_poly.pdbx_seq_one_letter_code
_entity_poly.pdbx_strand_id
1 'polypeptide(L)'
;MMGIGAVKNDAKAMILTGFAGLVAGACSMAIGEFVSVSSQLDIEVSHMKRNGSSNEESENEKLPNPMQAAAASAIAFAFGAMVPLLAASFIVNHKVRLTVVVAAVTFALVFFGWFWSFSRKDSCGEVLF
;
A
#
# COMPACT_ATOMS: atom_id res chain seq x y z
N MET A 1 14.33 0.68 9.52
CA MET A 1 14.71 1.81 10.39
C MET A 1 14.81 1.46 11.87
N MET A 2 13.89 0.67 12.45
CA MET A 2 13.88 0.43 13.90
C MET A 2 15.12 -0.33 14.44
N GLY A 3 15.66 -1.29 13.69
CA GLY A 3 16.84 -2.05 14.11
C GLY A 3 18.18 -1.29 14.02
N ILE A 4 18.33 -0.36 13.08
CA ILE A 4 19.62 0.33 12.84
C ILE A 4 19.85 1.46 13.86
N GLY A 5 18.77 2.09 14.34
CA GLY A 5 18.82 3.07 15.42
C GLY A 5 19.23 2.49 16.78
N ALA A 6 19.17 1.16 16.96
CA ALA A 6 19.60 0.50 18.19
C ALA A 6 21.14 0.35 18.29
N VAL A 7 21.85 0.39 17.16
CA VAL A 7 23.29 0.11 17.08
C VAL A 7 24.11 1.36 16.77
N LYS A 8 23.56 2.36 16.06
CA LYS A 8 24.29 3.58 15.69
C LYS A 8 23.38 4.81 15.64
N ASN A 9 23.77 5.90 16.31
CA ASN A 9 23.02 7.16 16.38
C ASN A 9 23.21 8.07 15.14
N ASP A 10 23.53 7.49 13.98
CA ASP A 10 23.85 8.26 12.79
C ASP A 10 22.59 8.50 11.94
N ALA A 11 22.17 9.76 11.83
CA ALA A 11 20.98 10.15 11.09
C ALA A 11 21.08 9.79 9.59
N LYS A 12 22.29 9.88 9.01
CA LYS A 12 22.50 9.53 7.58
C LYS A 12 22.27 8.05 7.33
N ALA A 13 22.75 7.18 8.21
CA ALA A 13 22.53 5.75 8.10
C ALA A 13 21.04 5.41 8.21
N MET A 14 20.32 6.07 9.13
CA MET A 14 18.88 5.83 9.29
C MET A 14 18.08 6.21 8.03
N ILE A 15 18.30 7.41 7.49
CA ILE A 15 17.61 7.92 6.29
C ILE A 15 17.91 7.02 5.08
N LEU A 16 19.18 6.65 4.87
CA LEU A 16 19.57 5.78 3.75
C LEU A 16 18.83 4.44 3.80
N THR A 17 18.69 3.85 4.98
CA THR A 17 18.02 2.55 5.15
C THR A 17 16.50 2.65 5.06
N GLY A 18 15.93 3.79 5.46
CA GLY A 18 14.50 4.08 5.28
C GLY A 18 14.15 4.23 3.81
N PHE A 19 14.97 4.97 3.06
CA PHE A 19 14.80 5.12 1.62
C PHE A 19 14.99 3.78 0.87
N ALA A 20 16.03 3.01 1.22
CA ALA A 20 16.23 1.69 0.64
C ALA A 20 15.05 0.74 0.92
N GLY A 21 14.51 0.76 2.14
CA GLY A 21 13.33 -0.01 2.50
C GLY A 21 12.05 0.44 1.78
N LEU A 22 11.89 1.74 1.53
CA LEU A 22 10.77 2.28 0.74
C LEU A 22 10.83 1.79 -0.69
N VAL A 23 11.98 1.91 -1.36
CA VAL A 23 12.16 1.45 -2.74
C VAL A 23 11.94 -0.05 -2.84
N ALA A 24 12.53 -0.84 -1.93
CA ALA A 24 12.32 -2.28 -1.89
C ALA A 24 10.85 -2.65 -1.67
N GLY A 25 10.14 -1.95 -0.77
CA GLY A 25 8.71 -2.16 -0.50
C GLY A 25 7.84 -1.81 -1.70
N ALA A 26 8.07 -0.66 -2.34
CA ALA A 26 7.32 -0.21 -3.51
C ALA A 26 7.49 -1.18 -4.70
N CYS A 27 8.72 -1.64 -4.96
CA CYS A 27 8.98 -2.64 -5.99
C CYS A 27 8.28 -3.98 -5.69
N SER A 28 8.32 -4.44 -4.44
CA SER A 28 7.64 -5.69 -4.05
C SER A 28 6.13 -5.60 -4.21
N MET A 29 5.53 -4.44 -3.90
CA MET A 29 4.09 -4.23 -4.05
C MET A 29 3.67 -4.17 -5.52
N ALA A 30 4.46 -3.49 -6.37
CA ALA A 30 4.22 -3.47 -7.81
C ALA A 30 4.28 -4.88 -8.43
N ILE A 31 5.27 -5.67 -8.06
CA ILE A 31 5.43 -7.04 -8.56
C ILE A 31 4.30 -7.95 -8.05
N GLY A 32 3.89 -7.81 -6.78
CA GLY A 32 2.80 -8.59 -6.20
C GLY A 32 1.45 -8.35 -6.88
N GLU A 33 1.12 -7.08 -7.12
CA GLU A 33 -0.10 -6.71 -7.85
C GLU A 33 -0.05 -7.18 -9.32
N PHE A 34 1.09 -7.04 -10.00
CA PHE A 34 1.26 -7.51 -11.37
C PHE A 34 1.04 -9.03 -11.49
N VAL A 35 1.66 -9.82 -10.61
CA VAL A 35 1.53 -11.29 -10.65
C VAL A 35 0.11 -11.73 -10.26
N SER A 36 -0.52 -11.03 -9.31
CA SER A 36 -1.89 -11.31 -8.89
C SER A 36 -2.89 -11.06 -10.02
N VAL A 37 -2.82 -9.90 -10.69
CA VAL A 37 -3.71 -9.57 -11.82
C VAL A 37 -3.44 -10.49 -13.02
N SER A 38 -2.16 -10.80 -13.30
CA SER A 38 -1.81 -11.73 -14.38
C SER A 38 -2.37 -13.13 -14.14
N SER A 39 -2.34 -13.60 -12.89
CA SER A 39 -2.91 -14.90 -12.52
C SER A 39 -4.44 -14.88 -12.62
N GLN A 40 -5.10 -13.82 -12.16
CA GLN A 40 -6.56 -13.66 -12.29
C GLN A 40 -7.02 -13.71 -13.76
N LEU A 41 -6.27 -13.04 -14.65
CA LEU A 41 -6.52 -13.09 -16.10
C LEU A 41 -6.35 -14.49 -16.70
N ASP A 42 -5.37 -15.27 -16.24
CA ASP A 42 -5.13 -16.64 -16.74
C ASP A 42 -6.25 -17.60 -16.33
N ILE A 43 -6.74 -17.48 -15.09
CA ILE A 43 -7.90 -18.25 -14.61
C ILE A 43 -9.16 -17.87 -15.40
N GLU A 44 -9.36 -16.59 -15.68
CA GLU A 44 -10.52 -16.13 -16.45
C GLU A 44 -10.49 -16.61 -17.91
N VAL A 45 -9.34 -16.52 -18.58
CA VAL A 45 -9.13 -17.04 -19.95
C VAL A 45 -9.36 -18.54 -20.03
N SER A 46 -8.88 -19.30 -19.05
CA SER A 46 -9.06 -20.75 -19.02
C SER A 46 -10.52 -21.15 -18.75
N HIS A 47 -11.24 -20.37 -17.95
CA HIS A 47 -12.68 -20.52 -17.73
C HIS A 47 -13.49 -20.20 -19.00
N MET A 48 -13.15 -19.12 -19.73
CA MET A 48 -13.78 -18.79 -21.01
C MET A 48 -13.56 -19.88 -22.05
N LYS A 49 -12.35 -20.43 -22.14
CA LYS A 49 -12.02 -21.53 -23.07
C LYS A 49 -12.79 -22.82 -22.77
N ARG A 50 -13.21 -23.02 -21.52
CA ARG A 50 -14.01 -24.18 -21.10
C ARG A 50 -15.52 -23.98 -21.26
N ASN A 51 -16.01 -22.73 -21.22
CA ASN A 51 -17.43 -22.39 -21.25
C ASN A 51 -17.93 -21.80 -22.60
N GLY A 52 -17.17 -21.89 -23.69
CA GLY A 52 -17.34 -21.11 -24.93
C GLY A 52 -18.67 -21.16 -25.70
N SER A 53 -19.79 -20.71 -25.12
CA SER A 53 -21.04 -20.31 -25.79
C SER A 53 -21.95 -19.50 -24.85
N SER A 54 -21.66 -18.21 -24.69
CA SER A 54 -22.69 -17.19 -24.46
C SER A 54 -22.04 -15.82 -24.56
N ASN A 55 -22.44 -15.08 -25.59
CA ASN A 55 -22.06 -13.70 -25.87
C ASN A 55 -22.42 -12.76 -24.71
N GLU A 56 -21.57 -11.75 -24.57
CA GLU A 56 -21.91 -10.35 -24.27
C GLU A 56 -22.71 -10.08 -22.99
N GLU A 57 -22.02 -9.69 -21.91
CA GLU A 57 -22.15 -8.35 -21.31
C GLU A 57 -21.20 -8.20 -20.12
N SER A 58 -20.16 -7.41 -20.32
CA SER A 58 -19.65 -6.52 -19.28
C SER A 58 -19.07 -5.31 -20.00
N GLU A 59 -20.00 -4.39 -20.20
CA GLU A 59 -19.85 -2.95 -20.33
C GLU A 59 -18.42 -2.46 -20.09
N ASN A 60 -17.83 -1.90 -21.14
CA ASN A 60 -17.00 -0.70 -21.14
C ASN A 60 -16.44 -0.19 -19.78
N GLU A 61 -15.56 -0.90 -19.10
CA GLU A 61 -14.60 -0.30 -18.17
C GLU A 61 -13.22 -0.96 -18.30
N LYS A 62 -12.44 -0.40 -19.22
CA LYS A 62 -10.99 -0.26 -19.16
C LYS A 62 -10.20 -1.56 -18.89
N LEU A 63 -9.70 -2.16 -19.98
CA LEU A 63 -8.65 -3.18 -20.03
C LEU A 63 -7.84 -3.24 -18.71
N PRO A 64 -7.89 -4.35 -17.93
CA PRO A 64 -7.08 -4.51 -16.74
C PRO A 64 -5.61 -4.54 -17.16
N ASN A 65 -5.00 -3.36 -17.26
CA ASN A 65 -3.59 -3.25 -17.53
C ASN A 65 -2.87 -3.63 -16.23
N PRO A 66 -2.23 -4.81 -16.16
CA PRO A 66 -1.58 -5.29 -14.94
C PRO A 66 -0.48 -4.30 -14.49
N MET A 67 0.13 -3.62 -15.46
CA MET A 67 1.08 -2.55 -15.24
C MET A 67 0.45 -1.29 -14.62
N GLN A 68 -0.79 -0.93 -15.00
CA GLN A 68 -1.48 0.26 -14.48
C GLN A 68 -1.94 0.05 -13.03
N ALA A 69 -2.46 -1.14 -12.71
CA ALA A 69 -2.82 -1.50 -11.34
C ALA A 69 -1.59 -1.52 -10.42
N ALA A 70 -0.52 -2.19 -10.86
CA ALA A 70 0.75 -2.22 -10.14
C ALA A 70 1.34 -0.81 -9.92
N ALA A 71 1.31 0.04 -10.95
CA ALA A 71 1.81 1.41 -10.84
C ALA A 71 0.97 2.27 -9.88
N ALA A 72 -0.36 2.15 -9.89
CA ALA A 72 -1.23 2.86 -8.96
C ALA A 72 -0.94 2.48 -7.49
N SER A 73 -0.76 1.19 -7.21
CA SER A 73 -0.41 0.69 -5.88
C SER A 73 0.99 1.13 -5.44
N ALA A 74 1.97 1.14 -6.35
CA ALA A 74 3.31 1.66 -6.05
C ALA A 74 3.30 3.16 -5.71
N ILE A 75 2.47 3.95 -6.41
CA ILE A 75 2.30 5.38 -6.15
C ILE A 75 1.61 5.59 -4.80
N ALA A 76 0.54 4.86 -4.50
CA ALA A 76 -0.14 4.93 -3.20
C ALA A 76 0.82 4.59 -2.04
N PHE A 77 1.65 3.56 -2.20
CA PHE A 77 2.69 3.21 -1.23
C PHE A 77 3.73 4.33 -1.07
N ALA A 78 4.18 4.95 -2.17
CA ALA A 78 5.13 6.05 -2.12
C ALA A 78 4.57 7.27 -1.36
N PHE A 79 3.29 7.62 -1.57
CA PHE A 79 2.61 8.67 -0.81
C PHE A 79 2.44 8.31 0.67
N GLY A 80 2.10 7.05 0.98
CA GLY A 80 1.99 6.58 2.36
C GLY A 80 3.33 6.58 3.11
N ALA A 81 4.42 6.22 2.41
CA ALA A 81 5.76 6.20 2.98
C ALA A 81 6.41 7.60 3.07
N MET A 82 5.83 8.60 2.39
CA MET A 82 6.22 10.00 2.48
C MET A 82 6.04 10.56 3.90
N VAL A 83 4.94 10.21 4.58
CA VAL A 83 4.60 10.74 5.92
C VAL A 83 5.61 10.31 6.99
N PRO A 84 5.99 9.02 7.12
CA PRO A 84 7.04 8.59 8.05
C PRO A 84 8.42 9.17 7.72
N LEU A 85 8.75 9.35 6.44
CA LEU A 85 10.04 9.91 6.03
C LEU A 85 10.15 11.41 6.37
N LEU A 86 9.09 12.20 6.17
CA LEU A 86 9.07 13.60 6.60
C LEU A 86 9.16 13.72 8.13
N ALA A 87 8.42 12.89 8.86
CA ALA A 87 8.49 12.83 10.32
C ALA A 87 9.90 12.46 10.82
N ALA A 88 10.59 11.57 10.12
CA ALA A 88 11.97 11.20 10.44
C ALA A 88 12.99 12.29 10.12
N SER A 89 12.70 13.18 9.15
CA SER A 89 13.60 14.24 8.69
C SER A 89 13.64 15.46 9.62
N PHE A 90 12.60 15.71 10.42
CA PHE A 90 12.44 17.00 11.10
C PHE A 90 12.96 17.07 12.55
N ILE A 91 13.48 15.98 13.14
CA ILE A 91 13.82 15.93 14.59
C ILE A 91 15.21 15.31 14.84
N VAL A 92 16.13 16.15 15.37
CA VAL A 92 17.55 15.83 15.62
C VAL A 92 17.77 14.97 16.90
N ASN A 93 16.85 15.04 17.88
CA ASN A 93 16.94 14.29 19.13
C ASN A 93 16.38 12.85 19.01
N HIS A 94 17.22 11.86 19.28
CA HIS A 94 17.00 10.45 18.90
C HIS A 94 15.83 9.80 19.66
N LYS A 95 15.64 10.19 20.94
CA LYS A 95 14.51 9.74 21.76
C LYS A 95 13.18 10.38 21.33
N VAL A 96 13.20 11.67 20.98
CA VAL A 96 11.99 12.43 20.63
C VAL A 96 11.45 12.00 19.26
N ARG A 97 12.34 11.82 18.27
CA ARG A 97 11.94 11.35 16.93
C ARG A 97 11.22 10.00 16.99
N LEU A 98 11.71 9.08 17.82
CA LEU A 98 11.13 7.74 17.92
C LEU A 98 9.74 7.77 18.57
N THR A 99 9.60 8.49 19.69
CA THR A 99 8.30 8.68 20.34
C THR A 99 7.29 9.36 19.43
N VAL A 100 7.71 10.38 18.66
CA VAL A 100 6.82 11.09 17.73
C VAL A 100 6.36 10.19 16.58
N VAL A 101 7.25 9.41 15.98
CA VAL A 101 6.86 8.49 14.89
C VAL A 101 5.90 7.43 15.40
N VAL A 102 6.18 6.80 16.55
CA VAL A 102 5.30 5.79 17.14
C VAL A 102 3.95 6.39 17.52
N ALA A 103 3.94 7.56 18.17
CA ALA A 103 2.72 8.24 18.56
C ALA A 103 1.89 8.65 17.33
N ALA A 104 2.52 9.24 16.31
CA ALA A 104 1.84 9.67 15.09
C ALA A 104 1.26 8.48 14.31
N VAL A 105 2.00 7.38 14.16
CA VAL A 105 1.51 6.16 13.49
C VAL A 105 0.37 5.54 14.27
N THR A 106 0.48 5.46 15.60
CA THR A 106 -0.59 4.94 16.46
C THR A 106 -1.84 5.80 16.34
N PHE A 107 -1.69 7.13 16.42
CA PHE A 107 -2.80 8.06 16.28
C PHE A 107 -3.43 7.98 14.89
N ALA A 108 -2.63 7.93 13.83
CA ALA A 108 -3.10 7.82 12.45
C ALA A 108 -3.84 6.50 12.18
N LEU A 109 -3.31 5.35 12.63
CA LEU A 109 -3.96 4.06 12.46
C LEU A 109 -5.26 3.97 13.26
N VAL A 110 -5.29 4.49 14.48
CA VAL A 110 -6.51 4.55 15.29
C VAL A 110 -7.52 5.50 14.64
N PHE A 111 -7.13 6.72 14.24
CA PHE A 111 -8.04 7.67 13.59
C PHE A 111 -8.58 7.14 12.27
N PHE A 112 -7.72 6.69 11.35
CA PHE A 112 -8.16 6.15 10.06
C PHE A 112 -8.96 4.87 10.24
N GLY A 113 -8.57 3.96 11.14
CA GLY A 113 -9.31 2.73 11.39
C GLY A 113 -10.70 3.00 11.96
N TRP A 114 -10.81 3.92 12.92
CA TRP A 114 -12.09 4.29 13.52
C TRP A 114 -12.97 5.05 12.53
N PHE A 115 -12.40 6.00 11.79
CA PHE A 115 -13.10 6.79 10.79
C PHE A 115 -13.58 5.92 9.62
N TRP A 116 -12.73 5.00 9.14
CA TRP A 116 -13.09 4.04 8.09
C TRP A 116 -14.17 3.05 8.55
N SER A 117 -14.10 2.58 9.81
CA SER A 117 -15.15 1.71 10.38
C SER A 117 -16.45 2.46 10.64
N PHE A 118 -16.40 3.75 10.96
CA PHE A 118 -17.57 4.57 11.22
C PHE A 118 -18.28 4.92 9.92
N SER A 119 -17.57 5.34 8.87
CA SER A 119 -18.16 5.56 7.54
C SER A 119 -18.74 4.28 6.90
N ARG A 120 -18.29 3.09 7.31
CA ARG A 120 -18.91 1.83 6.86
C ARG A 120 -20.26 1.56 7.54
N LYS A 121 -20.56 2.21 8.67
CA LYS A 121 -21.80 2.01 9.42
C LYS A 121 -22.97 2.77 8.81
N ASP A 122 -22.70 3.84 8.06
CA ASP A 122 -23.72 4.60 7.30
C ASP A 122 -24.07 3.95 5.94
N SER A 123 -23.25 3.02 5.45
CA SER A 123 -23.44 2.30 4.17
C SER A 123 -23.97 0.86 4.36
N CYS A 124 -24.35 0.49 5.58
CA CYS A 124 -24.97 -0.80 5.91
C CYS A 124 -26.47 -0.80 5.54
N GLY A 125 -26.75 -0.39 4.29
CA GLY A 125 -28.06 -0.43 3.65
C GLY A 125 -28.03 -1.00 2.23
N GLU A 126 -26.86 -1.09 1.56
CA GLU A 126 -26.80 -1.49 0.14
C GLU A 126 -25.52 -2.23 -0.29
N VAL A 127 -24.94 -3.12 0.52
CA VAL A 127 -24.04 -4.16 -0.06
C VAL A 127 -24.17 -5.46 0.74
N LEU A 128 -25.24 -6.18 0.47
CA LEU A 128 -25.29 -7.64 0.60
C LEU A 128 -24.83 -8.20 -0.74
N PHE A 129 -23.59 -8.68 -0.81
CA PHE A 129 -23.17 -9.88 -1.54
C PHE A 129 -21.76 -10.28 -1.10
#